data_AF-A0A9P1EZK6-F1
#
_entry.id   AF-A0A9P1EZK6-F1
#
_cell.length_a   1.000
_cell.length_b   1.000
_cell.length_c   1.000
_cell.angle_alpha   90.00
_cell.angle_beta   90.00
_cell.angle_gamma   90.00
#
_symmetry.space_group_name_H-M   'P 1'
#
loop_
_entity.id
_entity.type
_entity.pdbx_description
1 polymer ?
#
loop_
_entity_poly.entity_id
_entity_poly.type
_entity_poly.pdbx_seq_one_letter_code
_entity_poly.pdbx_strand_id
1 'polypeptide(L)'
;MFYEFATRGQMVSPYYYNCTGTSPFTESKPIVGAIYMSIGVISQIIYVLALYTIFRSPSLFTHPCYKIMFFLGIPDVLCLIFCADLAGFYSIYGLHPCYAINFTFVTGCICFGLFRTQNINGFVYSGLWHMSCMYVLLLAFNRVCELIAPSQCAFLFRSSYFKCLLFLPVFYFIYFTFFTKPTFFQPSVSAFLLNPMSEVTKNFPAEYYTVQAYVFNNFFVMFFIGTCYIIICSYLIIESWKSQIKQTSALVKRVTYQCLIVCTCHFIGCFLYVYIQYFSMPDVLNYVCHFAWIGNHSEFTGTFVD
;
A
#
# COMPACT_ATOMS: atom_id res chain seq x y z
N MET A 1 18.45 -27.28 7.08
CA MET A 1 18.35 -27.30 5.60
C MET A 1 17.35 -26.28 5.06
N PHE A 2 16.06 -26.27 5.47
CA PHE A 2 15.12 -25.20 5.06
C PHE A 2 15.49 -23.79 5.56
N TYR A 3 16.04 -23.71 6.79
CA TYR A 3 16.52 -22.46 7.37
C TYR A 3 17.72 -21.87 6.60
N GLU A 4 18.65 -22.71 6.14
CA GLU A 4 19.81 -22.26 5.34
C GLU A 4 19.44 -21.90 3.90
N PHE A 5 18.40 -22.51 3.34
CA PHE A 5 17.88 -22.14 2.01
C PHE A 5 17.17 -20.78 2.05
N ALA A 6 16.47 -20.47 3.14
CA ALA A 6 15.84 -19.16 3.35
C ALA A 6 16.84 -18.02 3.61
N THR A 7 18.04 -18.32 4.11
CA THR A 7 19.04 -17.31 4.51
C THR A 7 20.18 -17.11 3.51
N ARG A 8 20.26 -17.90 2.43
CA ARG A 8 21.38 -17.84 1.47
C ARG A 8 21.39 -16.62 0.53
N GLY A 9 20.42 -15.73 0.61
CA GLY A 9 20.31 -14.57 -0.30
C GLY A 9 20.55 -13.19 0.31
N GLN A 10 20.12 -12.91 1.55
CA GLN A 10 20.09 -11.53 2.08
C GLN A 10 20.13 -11.54 3.62
N MET A 11 21.27 -11.83 4.23
CA MET A 11 21.50 -11.28 5.56
C MET A 11 21.69 -9.77 5.38
N VAL A 12 20.77 -9.00 5.95
CA VAL A 12 20.82 -7.54 6.13
C VAL A 12 22.18 -7.21 6.77
N SER A 13 23.20 -6.96 5.94
CA SER A 13 24.54 -6.65 6.45
C SER A 13 24.45 -5.31 7.18
N PRO A 14 24.99 -5.18 8.40
CA PRO A 14 25.02 -3.91 9.14
C PRO A 14 25.63 -2.77 8.32
N TYR A 15 26.47 -3.11 7.34
CA TYR A 15 27.07 -2.19 6.39
C TYR A 15 26.07 -1.37 5.57
N TYR A 16 24.91 -1.95 5.20
CA TYR A 16 23.88 -1.26 4.40
C TYR A 16 23.04 -0.25 5.19
N TYR A 17 23.24 -0.17 6.51
CA TYR A 17 22.51 0.74 7.41
C TYR A 17 23.49 1.54 8.27
N ASN A 18 24.75 1.63 7.81
CA ASN A 18 25.79 2.33 8.51
C ASN A 18 25.59 3.85 8.40
N CYS A 19 25.35 4.49 9.54
CA CYS A 19 25.13 5.94 9.63
C CYS A 19 26.41 6.74 9.93
N THR A 20 27.60 6.11 9.87
CA THR A 20 28.88 6.79 10.14
C THR A 20 29.05 8.00 9.20
N GLY A 21 29.35 9.17 9.78
CA GLY A 21 29.55 10.42 9.05
C GLY A 21 28.26 11.09 8.55
N THR A 22 27.08 10.50 8.80
CA THR A 22 25.80 11.07 8.35
C THR A 22 25.21 11.97 9.42
N SER A 23 24.81 13.19 9.06
CA SER A 23 24.08 14.08 9.96
C SER A 23 22.73 13.47 10.34
N PRO A 24 22.34 13.48 11.62
CA PRO A 24 21.02 13.01 12.04
C PRO A 24 19.88 13.97 11.64
N PHE A 25 20.22 15.19 11.20
CA PHE A 25 19.25 16.20 10.77
C PHE A 25 19.49 16.60 9.32
N THR A 26 18.40 16.85 8.59
CA THR A 26 18.33 17.39 7.23
C THR A 26 17.51 18.68 7.22
N GLU A 27 17.32 19.25 6.02
CA GLU A 27 16.37 20.35 5.83
C GLU A 27 14.97 19.95 6.31
N SER A 28 14.37 20.81 7.13
CA SER A 28 13.01 20.67 7.64
C SER A 28 12.01 21.21 6.61
N LYS A 29 10.94 20.44 6.38
CA LYS A 29 9.84 20.79 5.47
C LYS A 29 8.52 20.73 6.26
N PRO A 30 8.24 21.74 7.10
CA PRO A 30 7.13 21.70 8.05
C PRO A 30 5.77 21.75 7.37
N ILE A 31 5.64 22.50 6.26
CA ILE A 31 4.39 22.58 5.51
C ILE A 31 4.04 21.22 4.90
N VAL A 32 5.00 20.57 4.23
CA VAL A 32 4.81 19.25 3.63
C VAL A 32 4.44 18.22 4.69
N GLY A 33 5.19 18.20 5.80
CA GLY A 33 4.92 17.24 6.87
C GLY A 33 3.59 17.48 7.59
N ALA A 34 3.18 18.73 7.77
CA ALA A 34 1.86 19.06 8.31
C ALA A 34 0.72 18.60 7.39
N ILE A 35 0.90 18.70 6.07
CA ILE A 35 -0.08 18.19 5.10
C ILE A 35 -0.17 16.67 5.18
N TYR A 36 0.97 15.94 5.19
CA TYR A 36 0.97 14.48 5.31
C TYR A 36 0.25 14.01 6.57
N MET A 37 0.61 14.59 7.73
CA MET A 37 -0.02 14.23 9.01
C MET A 37 -1.51 14.59 9.05
N SER A 38 -1.91 15.73 8.48
CA SER A 38 -3.33 16.13 8.44
C SER A 38 -4.15 15.17 7.60
N ILE A 39 -3.67 14.81 6.39
CA ILE A 39 -4.35 13.84 5.52
C ILE A 39 -4.38 12.46 6.20
N GLY A 40 -3.29 12.05 6.83
CA GLY A 40 -3.18 10.80 7.58
C GLY A 40 -4.25 10.69 8.67
N VAL A 41 -4.29 11.65 9.59
CA VAL A 41 -5.23 11.66 10.71
C VAL A 41 -6.69 11.71 10.24
N ILE A 42 -7.01 12.58 9.27
CA ILE A 42 -8.38 12.67 8.72
C ILE A 42 -8.79 11.34 8.10
N SER A 43 -7.90 10.74 7.30
CA SER A 43 -8.17 9.47 6.62
C SER A 43 -8.37 8.32 7.60
N GLN A 44 -7.55 8.24 8.66
CA GLN A 44 -7.69 7.24 9.72
C GLN A 44 -9.04 7.34 10.44
N ILE A 45 -9.47 8.55 10.79
CA ILE A 45 -10.78 8.77 11.43
C ILE A 45 -11.90 8.24 10.53
N ILE A 46 -11.88 8.61 9.24
CA ILE A 46 -12.93 8.20 8.30
C ILE A 46 -12.91 6.69 8.09
N TYR A 47 -11.73 6.08 7.94
CA TYR A 47 -11.59 4.62 7.81
C TYR A 47 -12.15 3.89 9.03
N VAL A 48 -11.80 4.31 10.25
CA VAL A 48 -12.27 3.66 11.48
C VAL A 48 -13.78 3.75 11.61
N LEU A 49 -14.37 4.92 11.33
CA LEU A 49 -15.83 5.09 11.33
C LEU A 49 -16.53 4.17 10.33
N ALA A 50 -15.95 4.02 9.16
CA ALA A 50 -16.53 3.22 8.10
C ALA A 50 -16.36 1.70 8.36
N LEU A 51 -15.21 1.27 8.90
CA LEU A 51 -15.01 -0.10 9.40
C LEU A 51 -15.99 -0.44 10.53
N TYR A 52 -16.20 0.50 11.45
CA TYR A 52 -17.18 0.37 12.52
C TYR A 52 -18.61 0.20 11.96
N THR A 53 -18.97 1.00 10.96
CA THR A 53 -20.29 0.94 10.30
C THR A 53 -20.51 -0.41 9.61
N ILE A 54 -19.51 -0.92 8.89
CA ILE A 54 -19.58 -2.24 8.26
C ILE A 54 -19.72 -3.30 9.35
N PHE A 55 -18.84 -3.31 10.35
CA PHE A 55 -18.87 -4.29 11.45
C PHE A 55 -20.21 -4.33 12.18
N ARG A 56 -20.84 -3.17 12.39
CA ARG A 56 -22.12 -3.06 13.10
C ARG A 56 -23.32 -3.47 12.25
N SER A 57 -23.17 -3.60 10.93
CA SER A 57 -24.25 -3.88 9.98
C SER A 57 -24.17 -5.33 9.47
N PRO A 58 -24.90 -6.29 10.06
CA PRO A 58 -24.82 -7.69 9.65
C PRO A 58 -25.28 -7.90 8.21
N SER A 59 -26.21 -7.07 7.72
CA SER A 59 -26.69 -7.07 6.33
C SER A 59 -25.56 -6.78 5.33
N LEU A 60 -24.72 -5.77 5.59
CA LEU A 60 -23.57 -5.44 4.75
C LEU A 60 -22.53 -6.57 4.79
N PHE A 61 -22.26 -7.11 5.97
CA PHE A 61 -21.33 -8.22 6.17
C PHE A 61 -21.78 -9.55 5.55
N THR A 62 -22.96 -9.63 4.94
CA THR A 62 -23.34 -10.83 4.16
C THR A 62 -22.62 -10.87 2.81
N HIS A 63 -22.38 -9.72 2.19
CA HIS A 63 -21.80 -9.64 0.85
C HIS A 63 -20.26 -9.81 0.87
N PRO A 64 -19.69 -10.62 -0.04
CA PRO A 64 -18.24 -10.85 -0.14
C PRO A 64 -17.42 -9.56 -0.24
N CYS A 65 -17.90 -8.59 -1.02
CA CYS A 65 -17.22 -7.30 -1.18
C CYS A 65 -16.97 -6.56 0.14
N TYR A 66 -18.00 -6.41 0.98
CA TYR A 66 -17.87 -5.68 2.24
C TYR A 66 -16.96 -6.40 3.24
N LYS A 67 -16.90 -7.74 3.18
CA LYS A 67 -15.91 -8.51 3.92
C LYS A 67 -14.50 -8.18 3.45
N ILE A 68 -14.23 -8.23 2.14
CA ILE A 68 -12.90 -7.87 1.60
C ILE A 68 -12.53 -6.44 2.01
N MET A 69 -13.44 -5.48 1.87
CA MET A 69 -13.23 -4.08 2.25
C MET A 69 -12.92 -3.91 3.75
N PHE A 70 -13.58 -4.68 4.62
CA PHE A 70 -13.29 -4.65 6.05
C PHE A 70 -11.87 -5.14 6.35
N PHE A 71 -11.45 -6.26 5.75
CA PHE A 71 -10.11 -6.80 5.94
C PHE A 71 -9.01 -5.97 5.26
N LEU A 72 -9.34 -5.25 4.17
CA LEU A 72 -8.48 -4.25 3.53
C LEU A 72 -8.27 -3.01 4.40
N GLY A 73 -9.30 -2.54 5.11
CA GLY A 73 -9.17 -1.32 5.89
C GLY A 73 -8.26 -1.45 7.11
N ILE A 74 -8.02 -2.67 7.60
CA ILE A 74 -7.07 -2.91 8.71
C ILE A 74 -5.63 -2.53 8.29
N PRO A 75 -5.03 -3.10 7.22
CA PRO A 75 -3.71 -2.67 6.77
C PRO A 75 -3.68 -1.22 6.29
N ASP A 76 -4.75 -0.67 5.72
CA ASP A 76 -4.75 0.73 5.27
C ASP A 76 -4.60 1.71 6.44
N VAL A 77 -5.37 1.53 7.52
CA VAL A 77 -5.24 2.35 8.75
C VAL A 77 -3.83 2.22 9.34
N LEU A 78 -3.31 1.00 9.41
CA LEU A 78 -1.95 0.77 9.93
C LEU A 78 -0.89 1.40 9.03
N CYS A 79 -1.01 1.30 7.72
CA CYS A 79 -0.12 1.95 6.77
C CYS A 79 -0.12 3.47 6.94
N LEU A 80 -1.29 4.11 7.11
CA LEU A 80 -1.38 5.57 7.26
C LEU A 80 -0.58 6.10 8.46
N ILE A 81 -0.52 5.37 9.58
CA ILE A 81 0.30 5.75 10.73
C ILE A 81 1.78 5.91 10.34
N PHE A 82 2.27 5.06 9.45
CA PHE A 82 3.67 5.08 9.03
C PHE A 82 3.91 5.95 7.80
N CYS A 83 3.11 5.79 6.75
CA CYS A 83 3.31 6.49 5.49
C CYS A 83 2.83 7.95 5.56
N ALA A 84 1.94 8.33 6.48
CA ALA A 84 1.47 9.70 6.60
C ALA A 84 1.92 10.37 7.91
N ASP A 85 1.62 9.79 9.09
CA ASP A 85 1.89 10.46 10.36
C ASP A 85 3.38 10.46 10.72
N LEU A 86 4.04 9.30 10.64
CA LEU A 86 5.47 9.18 10.91
C LEU A 86 6.30 9.96 9.87
N ALA A 87 5.93 9.84 8.59
CA ALA A 87 6.52 10.62 7.50
C ALA A 87 6.34 12.13 7.74
N GLY A 88 5.14 12.55 8.14
CA GLY A 88 4.82 13.92 8.49
C GLY A 88 5.68 14.45 9.64
N PHE A 89 5.82 13.68 10.71
CA PHE A 89 6.68 14.00 11.85
C PHE A 89 8.15 14.15 11.43
N TYR A 90 8.70 13.17 10.70
CA TYR A 90 10.08 13.23 10.21
C TYR A 90 10.32 14.42 9.27
N SER A 91 9.34 14.77 8.43
CA SER A 91 9.40 15.92 7.53
C SER A 91 9.35 17.25 8.29
N ILE A 92 8.53 17.36 9.34
CA ILE A 92 8.43 18.59 10.16
C ILE A 92 9.74 18.88 10.87
N TYR A 93 10.37 17.86 11.46
CA TYR A 93 11.59 18.03 12.23
C TYR A 93 12.87 17.86 11.39
N GLY A 94 12.76 17.50 10.11
CA GLY A 94 13.91 17.24 9.25
C GLY A 94 14.78 16.10 9.78
N LEU A 95 14.18 15.02 10.27
CA LEU A 95 14.92 13.92 10.90
C LEU A 95 15.42 12.94 9.86
N HIS A 96 16.74 12.79 9.74
CA HIS A 96 17.31 11.74 8.89
C HIS A 96 16.93 10.36 9.46
N PRO A 97 16.76 9.30 8.63
CA PRO A 97 16.62 7.93 9.12
C PRO A 97 17.67 7.53 10.16
N CYS A 98 18.87 8.08 10.05
CA CYS A 98 20.01 7.86 10.94
C CYS A 98 19.87 8.47 12.34
N TYR A 99 18.95 9.42 12.56
CA TYR A 99 18.66 9.95 13.91
C TYR A 99 18.30 8.82 14.89
N ALA A 100 17.49 7.87 14.43
CA ALA A 100 17.11 6.69 15.18
C ALA A 100 17.01 5.48 14.23
N ILE A 101 18.16 5.03 13.71
CA ILE A 101 18.21 3.98 12.66
C ILE A 101 17.51 2.68 13.09
N ASN A 102 17.62 2.29 14.35
CA ASN A 102 16.92 1.10 14.84
C ASN A 102 15.40 1.28 14.78
N PHE A 103 14.89 2.46 15.16
CA PHE A 103 13.47 2.75 15.10
C PHE A 103 12.99 2.80 13.65
N THR A 104 13.67 3.55 12.79
CA THR A 104 13.28 3.69 11.36
C THR A 104 13.42 2.40 10.57
N PHE A 105 14.40 1.57 10.92
CA PHE A 105 14.51 0.21 10.41
C PHE A 105 13.28 -0.59 10.83
N VAL A 106 12.93 -0.61 12.11
CA VAL A 106 11.76 -1.34 12.60
C VAL A 106 10.47 -0.84 11.96
N THR A 107 10.23 0.47 11.88
CA THR A 107 9.03 1.02 11.23
C THR A 107 9.02 0.80 9.73
N GLY A 108 10.19 0.85 9.09
CA GLY A 108 10.38 0.51 7.69
C GLY A 108 10.06 -0.95 7.40
N CYS A 109 10.44 -1.83 8.32
CA CYS A 109 9.97 -3.19 8.33
C CYS A 109 8.45 -3.20 8.48
N ILE A 110 7.90 -2.46 9.45
CA ILE A 110 6.46 -2.39 9.76
C ILE A 110 5.61 -1.98 8.54
N CYS A 111 6.14 -1.09 7.72
CA CYS A 111 5.47 -0.61 6.51
C CYS A 111 5.67 -1.54 5.30
N PHE A 112 6.84 -2.18 5.18
CA PHE A 112 7.33 -2.79 3.93
C PHE A 112 7.94 -4.20 4.05
N GLY A 113 8.82 -4.49 5.03
CA GLY A 113 9.43 -5.83 5.24
C GLY A 113 10.72 -5.94 6.11
N LEU A 114 10.88 -7.12 6.76
CA LEU A 114 11.90 -7.75 7.66
C LEU A 114 12.22 -7.25 9.07
N PHE A 115 11.43 -7.66 10.07
CA PHE A 115 11.78 -7.61 11.49
C PHE A 115 12.24 -8.97 12.05
N ARG A 116 13.47 -9.05 12.59
CA ARG A 116 13.88 -10.12 13.51
C ARG A 116 14.51 -9.49 14.76
N THR A 117 13.69 -9.13 15.75
CA THR A 117 14.19 -8.72 17.05
C THR A 117 14.41 -9.94 17.94
N GLN A 118 15.59 -10.03 18.56
CA GLN A 118 15.91 -11.05 19.56
C GLN A 118 15.39 -10.73 20.98
N ASN A 119 14.78 -9.55 21.22
CA ASN A 119 14.45 -9.02 22.55
C ASN A 119 12.97 -8.63 22.80
N ILE A 120 12.03 -8.98 21.92
CA ILE A 120 10.61 -8.68 22.10
C ILE A 120 9.83 -10.00 22.03
N ASN A 121 9.14 -10.34 23.12
CA ASN A 121 8.28 -11.53 23.25
C ASN A 121 6.96 -11.39 22.46
N GLY A 122 7.01 -10.91 21.23
CA GLY A 122 5.86 -10.70 20.36
C GLY A 122 6.27 -10.66 18.89
N PHE A 123 5.56 -11.44 18.08
CA PHE A 123 5.68 -11.40 16.62
C PHE A 123 4.95 -10.15 16.11
N VAL A 124 5.68 -9.11 15.72
CA VAL A 124 5.12 -7.99 14.96
C VAL A 124 5.57 -8.18 13.52
N TYR A 125 4.62 -8.57 12.68
CA TYR A 125 4.81 -8.85 11.26
C TYR A 125 4.51 -7.61 10.42
N SER A 126 5.05 -7.54 9.19
CA SER A 126 4.82 -6.39 8.34
C SER A 126 5.30 -6.43 6.90
N GLY A 127 4.31 -6.48 6.01
CA GLY A 127 4.34 -6.11 4.60
C GLY A 127 3.01 -5.46 4.25
N LEU A 128 2.59 -4.45 5.04
CA LEU A 128 1.23 -3.91 5.02
C LEU A 128 0.83 -3.37 3.64
N TRP A 129 1.75 -2.71 2.93
CA TRP A 129 1.56 -2.30 1.53
C TRP A 129 1.26 -3.50 0.62
N HIS A 130 2.03 -4.57 0.73
CA HIS A 130 1.86 -5.76 -0.10
C HIS A 130 0.54 -6.48 0.23
N MET A 131 0.16 -6.49 1.51
CA MET A 131 -1.13 -7.04 1.96
C MET A 131 -2.31 -6.22 1.40
N SER A 132 -2.25 -4.90 1.49
CA SER A 132 -3.28 -4.02 0.94
C SER A 132 -3.38 -4.18 -0.58
N CYS A 133 -2.25 -4.24 -1.30
CA CYS A 133 -2.22 -4.51 -2.74
C CYS A 133 -2.99 -5.80 -3.08
N MET A 134 -2.74 -6.90 -2.38
CA MET A 134 -3.45 -8.16 -2.64
C MET A 134 -4.94 -8.08 -2.32
N TYR A 135 -5.33 -7.36 -1.27
CA TYR A 135 -6.75 -7.11 -0.98
C TYR A 135 -7.41 -6.25 -2.06
N VAL A 136 -6.73 -5.23 -2.59
CA VAL A 136 -7.24 -4.39 -3.70
C VAL A 136 -7.40 -5.22 -4.97
N LEU A 137 -6.47 -6.12 -5.28
CA LEU A 137 -6.59 -7.05 -6.42
C LEU A 137 -7.80 -7.98 -6.26
N LEU A 138 -7.97 -8.54 -5.06
CA LEU A 138 -9.12 -9.40 -4.75
C LEU A 138 -10.44 -8.62 -4.85
N LEU A 139 -10.46 -7.37 -4.39
CA LEU A 139 -11.62 -6.48 -4.49
C LEU A 139 -11.96 -6.15 -5.94
N ALA A 140 -10.97 -5.79 -6.76
CA ALA A 140 -11.14 -5.50 -8.18
C ALA A 140 -11.70 -6.72 -8.93
N PHE A 141 -11.14 -7.90 -8.66
CA PHE A 141 -11.62 -9.16 -9.24
C PHE A 141 -13.05 -9.48 -8.79
N ASN A 142 -13.38 -9.28 -7.51
CA ASN A 142 -14.74 -9.44 -7.00
C ASN A 142 -15.74 -8.56 -7.76
N ARG A 143 -15.38 -7.31 -8.06
CA ARG A 143 -16.25 -6.39 -8.83
C ARG A 143 -16.46 -6.85 -10.27
N VAL A 144 -15.42 -7.33 -10.95
CA VAL A 144 -15.54 -7.89 -12.31
C VAL A 144 -16.52 -9.08 -12.30
N CYS A 145 -16.35 -9.98 -11.33
CA CYS A 145 -17.21 -11.16 -11.18
C CYS A 145 -18.68 -10.80 -10.89
N GLU A 146 -18.92 -9.86 -9.98
CA GLU A 146 -20.28 -9.39 -9.63
C GLU A 146 -20.99 -8.76 -10.83
N LEU A 147 -20.28 -7.98 -11.66
CA LEU A 147 -20.86 -7.25 -12.78
C LEU A 147 -21.09 -8.12 -14.02
N ILE A 148 -20.13 -8.97 -14.38
CA ILE A 148 -20.12 -9.63 -15.70
C ILE A 148 -20.65 -11.06 -15.62
N ALA A 149 -20.27 -11.81 -14.58
CA ALA A 149 -20.52 -13.25 -14.53
C ALA A 149 -20.90 -13.73 -13.13
N PRO A 150 -21.98 -13.19 -12.53
CA PRO A 150 -22.36 -13.51 -11.16
C PRO A 150 -22.62 -15.01 -10.95
N SER A 151 -23.19 -15.69 -11.95
CA SER A 151 -23.47 -17.14 -11.89
C SER A 151 -22.21 -18.01 -12.01
N GLN A 152 -21.23 -17.60 -12.81
CA GLN A 152 -19.99 -18.35 -13.02
C GLN A 152 -19.04 -18.17 -11.83
N CYS A 153 -18.97 -16.96 -11.26
CA CYS A 153 -18.13 -16.67 -10.10
C CYS A 153 -18.77 -17.07 -8.76
N ALA A 154 -20.05 -17.47 -8.74
CA ALA A 154 -20.75 -17.89 -7.51
C ALA A 154 -20.01 -19.01 -6.76
N PHE A 155 -19.28 -19.87 -7.47
CA PHE A 155 -18.45 -20.92 -6.87
C PHE A 155 -17.26 -20.38 -6.06
N LEU A 156 -16.59 -19.33 -6.56
CA LEU A 156 -15.43 -18.71 -5.89
C LEU A 156 -15.84 -17.99 -4.60
N PHE A 157 -17.05 -17.43 -4.58
CA PHE A 157 -17.63 -16.77 -3.41
C PHE A 157 -18.40 -17.71 -2.48
N ARG A 158 -18.32 -19.03 -2.71
CA ARG A 158 -18.84 -20.03 -1.77
C ARG A 158 -18.02 -20.03 -0.48
N SER A 159 -18.70 -20.21 0.65
CA SER A 159 -18.18 -20.09 2.04
C SER A 159 -16.73 -20.58 2.26
N SER A 160 -16.35 -21.74 1.73
CA SER A 160 -15.01 -22.31 1.97
C SER A 160 -13.92 -21.67 1.11
N TYR A 161 -14.17 -21.47 -0.20
CA TYR A 161 -13.18 -20.87 -1.11
C TYR A 161 -12.97 -19.39 -0.83
N PHE A 162 -14.05 -18.67 -0.49
CA PHE A 162 -13.96 -17.27 -0.12
C PHE A 162 -13.07 -17.04 1.12
N LYS A 163 -13.17 -17.92 2.12
CA LYS A 163 -12.26 -17.87 3.29
C LYS A 163 -10.81 -18.05 2.86
N CYS A 164 -10.50 -19.03 2.00
CA CYS A 164 -9.14 -19.21 1.49
C CYS A 164 -8.64 -17.97 0.73
N LEU A 165 -9.47 -17.37 -0.13
CA LEU A 165 -9.12 -16.14 -0.86
C LEU A 165 -8.84 -14.98 0.09
N LEU A 166 -9.60 -14.86 1.17
CA LEU A 166 -9.42 -13.82 2.18
C LEU A 166 -8.14 -13.99 3.02
N PHE A 167 -7.66 -15.22 3.19
CA PHE A 167 -6.39 -15.53 3.85
C PHE A 167 -5.18 -15.42 2.91
N LEU A 168 -5.36 -15.41 1.59
CA LEU A 168 -4.26 -15.30 0.62
C LEU A 168 -3.37 -14.05 0.85
N PRO A 169 -3.92 -12.84 1.10
CA PRO A 169 -3.11 -11.66 1.42
C PRO A 169 -2.23 -11.82 2.67
N VAL A 170 -2.62 -12.67 3.63
CA VAL A 170 -1.81 -12.95 4.83
C VAL A 170 -0.55 -13.73 4.48
N PHE A 171 -0.62 -14.69 3.55
CA PHE A 171 0.58 -15.38 3.07
C PHE A 171 1.49 -14.45 2.27
N TYR A 172 0.90 -13.57 1.46
CA TYR A 172 1.63 -12.55 0.72
C TYR A 172 2.38 -11.61 1.67
N PHE A 173 1.68 -11.15 2.70
CA PHE A 173 2.24 -10.39 3.81
C PHE A 173 3.40 -11.09 4.50
N ILE A 174 3.27 -12.37 4.85
CA ILE A 174 4.34 -13.16 5.48
C ILE A 174 5.57 -13.21 4.55
N TYR A 175 5.38 -13.43 3.25
CA TYR A 175 6.50 -13.46 2.30
C TYR A 175 7.25 -12.13 2.28
N PHE A 176 6.56 -11.00 2.09
CA PHE A 176 7.24 -9.69 2.07
C PHE A 176 7.84 -9.35 3.43
N THR A 177 7.18 -9.73 4.52
CA THR A 177 7.72 -9.58 5.86
C THR A 177 9.04 -10.32 6.05
N PHE A 178 9.20 -11.56 5.57
CA PHE A 178 10.38 -12.38 5.88
C PHE A 178 11.47 -12.40 4.81
N PHE A 179 11.21 -11.86 3.63
CA PHE A 179 12.11 -12.01 2.48
C PHE A 179 12.41 -10.71 1.74
N THR A 180 12.04 -9.55 2.29
CA THR A 180 12.32 -8.25 1.64
C THR A 180 12.95 -7.23 2.57
N LYS A 181 13.63 -6.24 1.99
CA LYS A 181 14.34 -5.18 2.71
C LYS A 181 13.38 -4.08 3.18
N PRO A 182 13.67 -3.38 4.29
CA PRO A 182 12.84 -2.27 4.76
C PRO A 182 12.97 -1.02 3.89
N THR A 183 12.02 -0.11 4.03
CA THR A 183 12.07 1.24 3.46
C THR A 183 12.29 2.30 4.55
N PHE A 184 12.86 3.44 4.16
CA PHE A 184 13.16 4.55 5.04
C PHE A 184 12.56 5.83 4.48
N PHE A 185 11.84 6.58 5.32
CA PHE A 185 11.38 7.90 4.93
C PHE A 185 12.54 8.88 4.93
N GLN A 186 12.80 9.50 3.78
CA GLN A 186 13.88 10.47 3.64
C GLN A 186 13.28 11.88 3.54
N PRO A 187 13.44 12.77 4.55
CA PRO A 187 12.85 14.10 4.50
C PRO A 187 13.37 14.98 3.36
N SER A 188 14.64 14.82 2.98
CA SER A 188 15.24 15.59 1.88
C SER A 188 14.53 15.35 0.55
N VAL A 189 14.13 14.10 0.30
CA VAL A 189 13.35 13.70 -0.88
C VAL A 189 11.84 13.77 -0.60
N SER A 190 11.44 13.72 0.67
CA SER A 190 10.05 13.68 1.15
C SER A 190 9.26 12.47 0.64
N ALA A 191 9.95 11.34 0.50
CA ALA A 191 9.38 10.06 0.09
C ALA A 191 10.15 8.91 0.76
N PHE A 192 9.59 7.69 0.69
CA PHE A 192 10.29 6.50 1.18
C PHE A 192 11.23 5.92 0.12
N LEU A 193 12.40 5.47 0.58
CA LEU A 193 13.43 4.85 -0.26
C LEU A 193 13.87 3.53 0.34
N LEU A 194 14.29 2.57 -0.49
CA LEU A 194 14.91 1.34 0.01
C LEU A 194 16.34 1.59 0.52
N ASN A 195 17.01 2.62 0.00
CA ASN A 195 18.30 3.09 0.48
C ASN A 195 18.08 4.14 1.59
N PRO A 196 18.70 3.99 2.78
CA PRO A 196 18.61 4.99 3.85
C PRO A 196 19.37 6.31 3.54
N MET A 197 20.03 6.41 2.37
CA MET A 197 20.71 7.62 1.87
C MET A 197 21.74 8.22 2.83
N SER A 198 22.42 7.37 3.61
CA SER A 198 23.54 7.78 4.45
C SER A 198 24.76 8.20 3.62
N GLU A 199 25.73 8.89 4.22
CA GLU A 199 27.00 9.24 3.58
C GLU A 199 27.74 8.02 3.02
N VAL A 200 27.60 6.87 3.68
CA VAL A 200 28.19 5.60 3.25
C VAL A 200 27.41 5.01 2.06
N THR A 201 26.07 5.12 2.07
CA THR A 201 25.20 4.35 1.18
C THR A 201 24.64 5.13 -0.01
N LYS A 202 24.70 6.47 0.01
CA LYS A 202 24.12 7.34 -1.04
C LYS A 202 24.71 7.10 -2.44
N ASN A 203 25.95 6.62 -2.51
CA ASN A 203 26.66 6.36 -3.77
C ASN A 203 26.62 4.89 -4.20
N PHE A 204 25.93 4.03 -3.45
CA PHE A 204 25.83 2.62 -3.83
C PHE A 204 24.92 2.48 -5.05
N PRO A 205 25.22 1.55 -5.97
CA PRO A 205 24.32 1.22 -7.07
C PRO A 205 22.94 0.79 -6.55
N ALA A 206 21.88 1.22 -7.24
CA ALA A 206 20.49 0.92 -6.86
C ALA A 206 20.24 -0.58 -6.63
N GLU A 207 20.89 -1.45 -7.41
CA GLU A 207 20.79 -2.91 -7.33
C GLU A 207 21.05 -3.48 -5.92
N TYR A 208 21.86 -2.81 -5.10
CA TYR A 208 22.13 -3.22 -3.72
C TYR A 208 20.95 -3.05 -2.78
N TYR A 209 20.00 -2.16 -3.09
CA TYR A 209 18.82 -1.89 -2.26
C TYR A 209 17.52 -2.34 -2.92
N THR A 210 17.49 -2.38 -4.26
CA THR A 210 16.34 -2.84 -5.03
C THR A 210 15.92 -4.25 -4.63
N VAL A 211 14.60 -4.43 -4.48
CA VAL A 211 13.96 -5.71 -4.21
C VAL A 211 13.14 -6.11 -5.44
N GLN A 212 13.57 -7.15 -6.15
CA GLN A 212 12.91 -7.59 -7.39
C GLN A 212 11.43 -7.96 -7.17
N ALA A 213 11.11 -8.61 -6.04
CA ALA A 213 9.74 -8.96 -5.69
C ALA A 213 8.84 -7.72 -5.53
N TYR A 214 9.37 -6.61 -5.00
CA TYR A 214 8.64 -5.35 -4.89
C TYR A 214 8.39 -4.73 -6.26
N VAL A 215 9.39 -4.71 -7.15
CA VAL A 215 9.22 -4.20 -8.52
C VAL A 215 8.17 -5.02 -9.27
N PHE A 216 8.25 -6.35 -9.18
CA PHE A 216 7.27 -7.25 -9.77
C PHE A 216 5.87 -7.01 -9.20
N ASN A 217 5.71 -6.89 -7.88
CA ASN A 217 4.41 -6.60 -7.24
C ASN A 217 3.78 -5.33 -7.83
N ASN A 218 4.52 -4.22 -7.88
CA ASN A 218 3.98 -2.95 -8.37
C ASN A 218 3.54 -3.03 -9.84
N PHE A 219 4.34 -3.63 -10.71
CA PHE A 219 3.95 -3.82 -12.12
C PHE A 219 2.77 -4.78 -12.27
N PHE A 220 2.74 -5.87 -11.51
CA PHE A 220 1.63 -6.82 -11.52
C PHE A 220 0.32 -6.17 -11.07
N VAL A 221 0.38 -5.38 -9.99
CA VAL A 221 -0.78 -4.63 -9.48
C VAL A 221 -1.30 -3.64 -10.51
N MET A 222 -0.41 -2.85 -11.12
CA MET A 222 -0.77 -1.91 -12.19
C MET A 222 -1.46 -2.62 -13.36
N PHE A 223 -0.88 -3.72 -13.84
CA PHE A 223 -1.41 -4.47 -14.97
C PHE A 223 -2.77 -5.10 -14.66
N PHE A 224 -2.90 -5.75 -13.51
CA PHE A 224 -4.12 -6.48 -13.15
C PHE A 224 -5.29 -5.54 -12.86
N ILE A 225 -5.06 -4.48 -12.08
CA ILE A 225 -6.08 -3.46 -11.80
C ILE A 225 -6.49 -2.77 -13.11
N GLY A 226 -5.52 -2.37 -13.94
CA GLY A 226 -5.79 -1.77 -15.25
C GLY A 226 -6.64 -2.67 -16.14
N THR A 227 -6.36 -3.98 -16.16
CA THR A 227 -7.13 -4.96 -16.93
C THR A 227 -8.57 -5.11 -16.39
N CYS A 228 -8.73 -5.30 -15.08
CA CYS A 228 -10.06 -5.40 -14.44
C CYS A 228 -10.89 -4.14 -14.71
N TYR A 229 -10.25 -2.97 -14.67
CA TYR A 229 -10.89 -1.70 -14.93
C TYR A 229 -11.35 -1.55 -16.38
N ILE A 230 -10.47 -1.83 -17.36
CA ILE A 230 -10.83 -1.80 -18.79
C ILE A 230 -12.04 -2.71 -19.06
N ILE A 231 -12.06 -3.90 -18.43
CA ILE A 231 -13.18 -4.85 -18.53
C ILE A 231 -14.48 -4.24 -17.97
N ILE A 232 -14.45 -3.69 -16.75
CA ILE A 232 -15.62 -3.05 -16.11
C ILE A 232 -16.13 -1.90 -16.97
N CYS A 233 -15.26 -1.00 -17.41
CA CYS A 233 -15.68 0.16 -18.20
C CYS A 233 -16.21 -0.22 -19.58
N SER A 234 -15.59 -1.20 -20.24
CA SER A 234 -16.09 -1.71 -21.52
C SER A 234 -17.48 -2.31 -21.37
N TYR A 235 -17.70 -3.12 -20.33
CA TYR A 235 -19.01 -3.68 -20.02
C TYR A 235 -20.05 -2.58 -19.78
N LEU A 236 -19.74 -1.58 -18.97
CA LEU A 236 -20.64 -0.47 -18.66
C LEU A 236 -20.97 0.39 -19.89
N ILE A 237 -20.00 0.66 -20.76
CA ILE A 237 -20.21 1.40 -22.01
C ILE A 237 -21.12 0.58 -22.93
N ILE A 238 -20.83 -0.70 -23.16
CA ILE A 238 -21.65 -1.56 -24.04
C ILE A 238 -23.10 -1.62 -23.56
N GLU A 239 -23.32 -1.83 -22.27
CA GLU A 239 -24.67 -1.89 -21.69
C GLU A 239 -25.37 -0.52 -21.70
N SER A 240 -24.64 0.58 -21.55
CA SER A 240 -25.18 1.93 -21.72
C SER A 240 -25.63 2.21 -23.16
N TRP A 241 -24.94 1.65 -24.18
CA TRP A 241 -25.27 1.87 -25.59
C TRP A 241 -26.44 1.02 -26.07
N LYS A 242 -26.63 -0.19 -25.53
CA LYS A 242 -27.73 -1.10 -25.90
C LYS A 242 -29.14 -0.65 -25.47
N SER A 243 -29.28 0.51 -24.80
CA SER A 243 -30.58 1.17 -24.54
C SER A 243 -31.64 0.33 -23.80
N GLN A 244 -31.24 -0.62 -22.95
CA GLN A 244 -32.11 -1.21 -21.90
C GLN A 244 -31.97 -0.50 -20.55
N ILE A 245 -30.99 0.40 -20.40
CA ILE A 245 -30.73 1.11 -19.15
C ILE A 245 -31.32 2.54 -19.21
N LYS A 246 -32.65 2.66 -19.08
CA LYS A 246 -33.29 3.95 -18.72
C LYS A 246 -33.04 4.33 -17.25
N GLN A 247 -32.31 3.50 -16.50
CA GLN A 247 -31.85 3.75 -15.13
C GLN A 247 -30.41 3.25 -14.97
N THR A 248 -29.41 3.97 -15.50
CA THR A 248 -28.05 3.69 -15.02
C THR A 248 -28.06 4.28 -13.63
N SER A 249 -28.23 3.41 -12.62
CA SER A 249 -28.38 3.87 -11.24
C SER A 249 -27.22 4.79 -10.91
N ALA A 250 -27.49 5.89 -10.21
CA ALA A 250 -26.45 6.84 -9.80
C ALA A 250 -25.27 6.12 -9.12
N LEU A 251 -25.57 5.01 -8.45
CA LEU A 251 -24.63 4.06 -7.86
C LEU A 251 -23.59 3.53 -8.86
N VAL A 252 -23.97 3.07 -10.05
CA VAL A 252 -23.02 2.51 -11.04
C VAL A 252 -22.05 3.58 -11.56
N LYS A 253 -22.55 4.79 -11.85
CA LYS A 253 -21.70 5.91 -12.27
C LYS A 253 -20.74 6.33 -11.15
N ARG A 254 -21.24 6.41 -9.91
CA ARG A 254 -20.46 6.76 -8.73
C ARG A 254 -19.34 5.75 -8.46
N VAL A 255 -19.65 4.46 -8.52
CA VAL A 255 -18.66 3.38 -8.37
C VAL A 255 -17.60 3.44 -9.48
N THR A 256 -17.97 3.77 -10.71
CA THR A 256 -17.02 3.90 -11.83
C THR A 256 -16.03 5.06 -11.61
N TYR A 257 -16.53 6.23 -11.21
CA TYR A 257 -15.67 7.39 -10.89
C TYR A 257 -14.76 7.12 -9.69
N GLN A 258 -15.26 6.43 -8.67
CA GLN A 258 -14.45 6.02 -7.53
C GLN A 258 -13.31 5.09 -7.97
N CYS A 259 -13.62 4.07 -8.76
CA CYS A 259 -12.60 3.15 -9.28
C CYS A 259 -11.57 3.87 -10.15
N LEU A 260 -11.97 4.86 -10.96
CA LEU A 260 -11.06 5.68 -11.76
C LEU A 260 -10.01 6.40 -10.92
N ILE A 261 -10.44 7.03 -9.83
CA ILE A 261 -9.56 7.78 -8.94
C ILE A 261 -8.58 6.82 -8.24
N VAL A 262 -9.11 5.73 -7.66
CA VAL A 262 -8.34 4.68 -6.98
C VAL A 262 -7.27 4.09 -7.89
N CYS A 263 -7.64 3.72 -9.12
CA CYS A 263 -6.73 3.11 -10.08
C CYS A 263 -5.65 4.10 -10.52
N THR A 264 -6.00 5.39 -10.66
CA THR A 264 -5.05 6.43 -11.06
C THR A 264 -4.02 6.68 -9.96
N CYS A 265 -4.43 6.81 -8.70
CA CYS A 265 -3.53 6.91 -7.56
C CYS A 265 -2.63 5.67 -7.42
N HIS A 266 -3.19 4.46 -7.58
CA HIS A 266 -2.40 3.24 -7.53
C HIS A 266 -1.39 3.17 -8.66
N PHE A 267 -1.78 3.53 -9.88
CA PHE A 267 -0.89 3.54 -11.04
C PHE A 267 0.26 4.52 -10.85
N ILE A 268 -0.04 5.77 -10.46
CA ILE A 268 0.95 6.82 -10.23
C ILE A 268 1.88 6.41 -9.09
N GLY A 269 1.32 5.93 -7.98
CA GLY A 269 2.05 5.46 -6.82
C GLY A 269 3.04 4.36 -7.20
N CYS A 270 2.54 3.23 -7.71
CA CYS A 270 3.35 2.08 -8.12
C CYS A 270 4.45 2.47 -9.12
N PHE A 271 4.13 3.27 -10.15
CA PHE A 271 5.11 3.67 -11.16
C PHE A 271 6.22 4.56 -10.58
N LEU A 272 5.84 5.64 -9.89
CA LEU A 272 6.82 6.59 -9.35
C LEU A 272 7.67 5.97 -8.25
N TYR A 273 7.09 5.08 -7.43
CA TYR A 273 7.82 4.39 -6.37
C TYR A 273 8.77 3.30 -6.87
N VAL A 274 8.56 2.77 -8.08
CA VAL A 274 9.57 1.97 -8.78
C VAL A 274 10.63 2.89 -9.38
N TYR A 275 10.22 3.97 -10.05
CA TYR A 275 11.12 4.90 -10.73
C TYR A 275 12.15 5.55 -9.78
N ILE A 276 11.70 6.04 -8.62
CA ILE A 276 12.53 6.71 -7.61
C ILE A 276 13.67 5.83 -7.06
N GLN A 277 13.56 4.49 -7.16
CA GLN A 277 14.62 3.58 -6.71
C GLN A 277 15.81 3.53 -7.67
N TYR A 278 15.60 3.86 -8.94
CA TYR A 278 16.63 3.77 -9.98
C TYR A 278 17.13 5.13 -10.43
N PHE A 279 16.26 6.14 -10.42
CA PHE A 279 16.54 7.46 -10.96
C PHE A 279 16.13 8.54 -9.96
N SER A 280 16.96 9.57 -9.85
CA SER A 280 16.59 10.78 -9.13
C SER A 280 15.50 11.53 -9.90
N MET A 281 14.47 12.00 -9.19
CA MET A 281 13.39 12.77 -9.78
C MET A 281 13.24 14.14 -9.11
N PRO A 282 12.69 15.15 -9.84
CA PRO A 282 12.42 16.47 -9.27
C PRO A 282 11.52 16.39 -8.04
N ASP A 283 11.67 17.34 -7.11
CA ASP A 283 10.92 17.37 -5.85
C ASP A 283 9.41 17.28 -6.02
N VAL A 284 8.86 17.91 -7.06
CA VAL A 284 7.43 17.84 -7.37
C VAL A 284 6.97 16.40 -7.58
N LEU A 285 7.75 15.59 -8.31
CA LEU A 285 7.41 14.19 -8.53
C LEU A 285 7.60 13.36 -7.26
N ASN A 286 8.56 13.71 -6.38
CA ASN A 286 8.69 13.07 -5.06
C ASN A 286 7.44 13.31 -4.20
N TYR A 287 6.93 14.54 -4.16
CA TYR A 287 5.70 14.84 -3.44
C TYR A 287 4.50 14.10 -4.04
N VAL A 288 4.33 14.12 -5.37
CA VAL A 288 3.23 13.39 -6.04
C VAL A 288 3.33 11.89 -5.77
N CYS A 289 4.52 11.31 -5.81
CA CYS A 289 4.79 9.91 -5.49
C CYS A 289 4.29 9.57 -4.08
N HIS A 290 4.68 10.36 -3.08
CA HIS A 290 4.31 10.11 -1.70
C HIS A 290 2.83 10.39 -1.44
N PHE A 291 2.26 11.46 -2.00
CA PHE A 291 0.81 11.72 -1.95
C PHE A 291 -0.02 10.62 -2.59
N ALA A 292 0.44 10.03 -3.70
CA ALA A 292 -0.24 8.90 -4.33
C ALA A 292 -0.26 7.68 -3.40
N TRP A 293 0.84 7.42 -2.67
CA TRP A 293 0.85 6.33 -1.69
C TRP A 293 -0.06 6.59 -0.48
N ILE A 294 -0.06 7.80 0.08
CA ILE A 294 -1.03 8.18 1.12
C ILE A 294 -2.46 8.02 0.57
N GLY A 295 -2.71 8.54 -0.63
CA GLY A 295 -3.99 8.45 -1.35
C GLY A 295 -4.51 7.02 -1.46
N ASN A 296 -3.66 6.07 -1.86
CA ASN A 296 -4.01 4.65 -1.98
C ASN A 296 -4.56 4.05 -0.68
N HIS A 297 -4.17 4.58 0.47
CA HIS A 297 -4.65 4.16 1.78
C HIS A 297 -5.71 5.10 2.39
N SER A 298 -6.06 6.19 1.70
CA SER A 298 -7.06 7.19 2.11
C SER A 298 -8.39 7.06 1.35
N GLU A 299 -8.48 6.13 0.39
CA GLU A 299 -9.50 6.07 -0.66
C GLU A 299 -10.90 5.57 -0.24
N PHE A 300 -11.10 5.21 1.03
CA PHE A 300 -12.42 4.82 1.57
C PHE A 300 -13.40 5.98 1.74
N THR A 301 -12.92 7.21 1.58
CA THR A 301 -13.69 8.45 1.72
C THR A 301 -14.81 8.62 0.68
N GLY A 302 -14.75 7.91 -0.45
CA GLY A 302 -15.79 7.97 -1.50
C GLY A 302 -17.03 7.09 -1.27
N THR A 303 -16.96 6.14 -0.33
CA THR A 303 -17.90 5.00 -0.25
C THR A 303 -19.09 5.15 0.70
N PHE A 304 -19.15 6.21 1.52
CA PHE A 304 -20.11 6.28 2.64
C PHE A 304 -20.99 7.54 2.68
N VAL A 305 -21.01 8.35 1.63
CA VAL A 305 -22.04 9.40 1.54
C VAL A 305 -23.26 8.83 0.82
N ASP A 306 -23.93 7.86 1.45
CA ASP A 306 -25.33 7.52 1.18
C ASP A 306 -26.08 7.55 2.50
#